data_AF-A0A7V0JUU5-F1
#
_entry.id   AF-A0A7V0JUU5-F1
#
_cell.length_a   1.000
_cell.length_b   1.000
_cell.length_c   1.000
_cell.angle_alpha   90.00
_cell.angle_beta   90.00
_cell.angle_gamma   90.00
#
_symmetry.space_group_name_H-M   'P 1'
#
loop_
_entity.id
_entity.type
_entity.pdbx_description
1 polymer ?
#
loop_
_entity_poly.entity_id
_entity_poly.type
_entity_poly.pdbx_seq_one_letter_code
_entity_poly.pdbx_strand_id
1 'polypeptide(L)'
;MMRRTRTGLSVELIEEISQEKGEPKWMLEHRLRSLKIFEELPMPWFGPDLSEVDFDDIAYYLRSVEPVESWDELPEEIKRT
;
A
#
# COMPACT_ATOMS: atom_id res chain seq x y z
N MET A 1 -4.73 -9.26 16.64
CA MET A 1 -3.61 -9.74 15.80
C MET A 1 -3.70 -9.03 14.46
N MET A 2 -2.97 -7.93 14.30
CA MET A 2 -2.89 -7.24 13.01
C MET A 2 -2.26 -8.23 12.02
N ARG A 3 -2.97 -8.62 10.96
CA ARG A 3 -2.45 -9.53 9.94
C ARG A 3 -1.15 -8.94 9.39
N ARG A 4 -0.12 -9.77 9.16
CA ARG A 4 1.10 -9.35 8.44
C ARG A 4 0.68 -8.48 7.25
N THR A 5 1.18 -7.25 7.20
CA THR A 5 0.89 -6.34 6.10
C THR A 5 1.36 -7.01 4.82
N ARG A 6 0.46 -7.18 3.84
CA ARG A 6 0.87 -7.65 2.52
C ARG A 6 1.85 -6.61 1.96
N THR A 7 3.00 -7.08 1.53
CA THR A 7 3.99 -6.28 0.80
C THR A 7 3.76 -6.43 -0.70
N GLY A 8 4.32 -5.50 -1.46
CA GLY A 8 4.20 -5.46 -2.90
C GLY A 8 2.88 -4.85 -3.37
N LEU A 9 2.90 -4.38 -4.61
CA LEU A 9 1.73 -3.82 -5.28
C LEU A 9 1.15 -4.88 -6.22
N SER A 10 -0.14 -5.20 -6.07
CA SER A 10 -0.78 -6.21 -6.91
C SER A 10 -2.23 -5.85 -7.22
N VAL A 11 -2.80 -6.49 -8.25
CA VAL A 11 -4.22 -6.34 -8.62
C VAL A 11 -5.11 -6.68 -7.43
N GLU A 12 -4.83 -7.79 -6.75
CA GLU A 12 -5.62 -8.26 -5.61
C GLU A 12 -5.56 -7.29 -4.43
N LEU A 13 -4.42 -6.65 -4.19
CA LEU A 13 -4.31 -5.62 -3.15
C LEU A 13 -5.16 -4.39 -3.51
N ILE A 14 -5.13 -3.95 -4.77
CA ILE A 14 -5.91 -2.82 -5.24
C ILE A 14 -7.42 -3.10 -5.14
N GLU A 15 -7.86 -4.29 -5.57
CA GLU A 15 -9.26 -4.72 -5.45
C GLU A 15 -9.70 -4.80 -4.00
N GLU A 16 -8.85 -5.35 -3.12
CA GLU A 16 -9.11 -5.43 -1.68
C GLU A 16 -9.29 -4.04 -1.04
N ILE A 17 -8.39 -3.09 -1.34
CA ILE A 17 -8.51 -1.69 -0.87
C ILE A 17 -9.82 -1.07 -1.35
N SER A 18 -10.17 -1.32 -2.61
CA SER A 18 -11.37 -0.74 -3.23
C SER A 18 -12.65 -1.23 -2.57
N GLN A 19 -12.73 -2.54 -2.31
CA GLN A 19 -13.83 -3.17 -1.60
C GLN A 19 -13.92 -2.69 -0.16
N GLU A 20 -12.79 -2.64 0.56
CA GLU A 20 -12.74 -2.18 1.96
C GLU A 20 -13.21 -0.73 2.10
N LYS A 21 -12.82 0.15 1.16
CA LYS A 21 -13.16 1.57 1.20
C LYS A 21 -14.51 1.91 0.58
N GLY A 22 -15.17 0.97 -0.09
CA GLY A 22 -16.41 1.22 -0.82
C GLY A 22 -16.28 2.36 -1.84
N GLU A 23 -15.13 2.46 -2.51
CA GLU A 23 -14.83 3.58 -3.41
C GLU A 23 -15.63 3.48 -4.73
N PRO A 24 -15.89 4.61 -5.42
CA PRO A 24 -16.60 4.57 -6.70
C PRO A 24 -15.79 3.83 -7.77
N LYS A 25 -16.48 3.16 -8.69
CA LYS A 25 -15.88 2.30 -9.73
C LYS A 25 -14.70 2.92 -10.49
N TRP A 26 -14.78 4.22 -10.78
CA TRP A 26 -13.72 4.92 -11.53
C TRP A 26 -12.38 4.95 -10.78
N MET A 27 -12.38 4.91 -9.44
CA MET A 27 -11.16 4.85 -8.63
C MET A 27 -10.45 3.51 -8.79
N LEU A 28 -11.19 2.40 -8.71
CA LEU A 28 -10.64 1.06 -8.96
C LEU A 28 -10.00 1.00 -10.35
N GLU A 29 -10.75 1.43 -11.37
CA GLU A 29 -10.28 1.44 -12.76
C GLU A 29 -9.04 2.34 -12.93
N HIS A 30 -8.97 3.47 -12.23
CA HIS A 30 -7.80 4.35 -12.25
C HIS A 30 -6.57 3.67 -11.63
N ARG A 31 -6.71 3.06 -10.45
CA ARG A 31 -5.61 2.36 -9.76
C ARG A 31 -5.08 1.20 -10.60
N LEU A 32 -5.96 0.39 -11.18
CA LEU A 32 -5.56 -0.74 -12.04
C LEU A 32 -4.83 -0.27 -13.29
N ARG A 33 -5.27 0.82 -13.92
CA ARG A 33 -4.53 1.42 -15.04
C ARG A 33 -3.15 1.93 -14.62
N SER A 34 -3.04 2.56 -13.45
CA SER A 34 -1.76 3.04 -12.93
C SER A 34 -0.79 1.90 -12.62
N LEU A 35 -1.27 0.77 -12.05
CA LEU A 35 -0.43 -0.42 -11.83
C LEU A 35 0.12 -0.95 -13.15
N LYS A 36 -0.75 -1.11 -14.16
CA LYS A 36 -0.31 -1.55 -15.49
C LYS A 36 0.75 -0.63 -16.08
N ILE A 37 0.56 0.68 -15.99
CA ILE A 37 1.55 1.65 -16.48
C ILE A 37 2.86 1.55 -15.69
N PHE A 38 2.79 1.37 -14.37
CA PHE A 38 3.98 1.18 -13.53
C PHE A 38 4.79 -0.06 -13.95
N GLU A 39 4.13 -1.18 -14.25
CA GLU A 39 4.77 -2.41 -14.71
C GLU A 39 5.36 -2.30 -16.13
N GLU A 40 4.75 -1.47 -17.00
CA GLU A 40 5.19 -1.27 -18.38
C GLU A 40 6.33 -0.25 -18.52
N LEU A 41 6.43 0.72 -17.59
CA LEU A 41 7.44 1.77 -17.67
C LEU A 41 8.80 1.27 -17.15
N PRO A 42 9.89 1.53 -17.88
CA PRO A 42 11.23 1.29 -17.34
C PRO A 42 11.53 2.26 -16.20
N MET A 43 12.46 1.86 -15.33
CA MET A 43 12.98 2.76 -14.28
C MET A 43 13.49 4.06 -14.90
N PRO A 44 13.14 5.23 -14.34
CA PRO A 44 13.56 6.51 -14.89
C PRO A 44 15.07 6.69 -14.77
N TRP A 45 15.68 7.38 -15.75
CA TRP A 45 17.12 7.68 -15.78
C TRP A 45 17.50 8.89 -14.92
N PHE A 46 16.50 9.63 -14.41
CA PHE A 46 16.69 10.81 -13.59
C PHE A 46 16.24 10.54 -12.15
N GLY A 47 16.87 11.22 -11.19
CA GLY A 47 16.56 11.07 -9.77
C GLY A 47 17.63 10.27 -9.01
N PRO A 48 17.33 9.88 -7.75
CA PRO A 48 18.22 9.03 -6.96
C PRO A 48 18.32 7.63 -7.57
N ASP A 49 19.41 6.92 -7.25
CA ASP A 49 19.52 5.51 -7.58
C ASP A 49 18.49 4.71 -6.75
N LEU A 50 17.69 3.92 -7.45
CA LEU A 50 16.65 3.06 -6.87
C LEU A 50 16.98 1.57 -7.07
N SER A 51 18.21 1.24 -7.50
CA SER A 51 18.64 -0.14 -7.75
C SER A 51 18.59 -1.03 -6.50
N GLU A 52 18.68 -0.44 -5.31
CA GLU A 52 18.56 -1.13 -4.02
C GLU A 52 17.13 -1.22 -3.51
N VAL A 53 16.16 -0.59 -4.17
CA VAL A 53 14.75 -0.59 -3.74
C VAL A 53 14.06 -1.85 -4.23
N ASP A 54 13.69 -2.71 -3.29
CA ASP A 54 12.79 -3.83 -3.55
C ASP A 54 11.33 -3.36 -3.40
N PHE A 55 10.67 -3.10 -4.54
CA PHE A 55 9.28 -2.67 -4.55
C PHE A 55 8.31 -3.77 -4.08
N ASP A 56 8.70 -5.04 -4.14
CA ASP A 56 7.86 -6.16 -3.69
C ASP A 56 7.88 -6.31 -2.16
N ASP A 57 8.85 -5.70 -1.47
CA ASP A 57 8.95 -5.68 -0.01
C ASP A 57 8.27 -4.44 0.62
N ILE A 58 7.78 -3.51 -0.18
CA ILE A 58 7.10 -2.30 0.32
C ILE A 58 5.67 -2.61 0.76
N ALA A 59 5.32 -2.21 1.98
CA ALA A 59 3.94 -2.20 2.47
C ALA A 59 3.16 -0.97 1.96
N TYR A 60 2.53 -1.07 0.79
CA TYR A 60 1.80 0.04 0.15
C TYR A 60 0.50 0.44 0.84
N TYR A 61 -0.07 -0.45 1.67
CA TYR A 61 -1.32 -0.18 2.35
C TYR A 61 -1.31 -0.76 3.77
N LEU A 62 -1.53 0.14 4.73
CA LEU A 62 -1.80 -0.20 6.11
C LEU A 62 -3.29 0.02 6.37
N ARG A 63 -3.96 -1.01 6.89
CA ARG A 63 -5.33 -0.85 7.37
C ARG A 63 -5.33 0.10 8.57
N SER A 64 -6.35 0.95 8.62
CA SER A 64 -6.57 1.82 9.76
C SER A 64 -6.81 0.98 11.00
N VAL A 65 -6.11 1.28 12.08
CA VAL A 65 -6.53 0.88 13.43
C VAL A 65 -7.67 1.77 13.87
N GLU A 66 -8.49 1.27 14.80
CA GLU A 66 -9.50 2.13 15.42
C GLU A 66 -8.82 3.33 16.08
N PRO A 67 -9.40 4.53 15.99
CA PRO A 67 -8.90 5.69 16.70
C PRO A 67 -8.82 5.40 18.20
N VAL A 68 -7.70 5.76 18.82
CA VAL A 68 -7.51 5.66 20.26
C VAL A 68 -7.34 7.05 20.86
N GLU A 69 -7.73 7.22 22.12
CA GLU A 69 -7.71 8.53 22.78
C GLU A 69 -6.32 8.90 23.32
N SER A 70 -5.44 7.90 23.49
CA SER A 70 -4.11 8.08 24.03
C SER A 70 -3.05 7.22 23.32
N TRP A 71 -1.79 7.67 23.38
CA TRP A 71 -0.66 6.93 22.79
C TRP A 71 -0.50 5.53 23.40
N ASP A 72 -0.83 5.37 24.69
CA ASP A 72 -0.70 4.11 25.43
C ASP A 72 -1.70 3.04 24.95
N GLU A 73 -2.79 3.44 24.30
CA GLU A 73 -3.82 2.55 23.77
C GLU A 73 -3.50 2.02 22.36
N LEU A 74 -2.48 2.58 21.69
CA LEU A 74 -2.07 2.06 20.39
C LEU A 74 -1.55 0.62 20.51
N PRO A 75 -1.81 -0.24 19.52
CA PRO A 75 -1.18 -1.56 19.44
C PRO A 75 0.34 -1.46 19.53
N GLU A 76 0.96 -2.38 20.27
CA GLU A 76 2.41 -2.42 20.51
C GLU A 76 3.23 -2.46 19.22
N GLU A 77 2.67 -3.02 18.14
CA GLU A 77 3.33 -3.04 16.84
C GLU A 77 3.47 -1.64 16.21
N ILE A 78 2.54 -0.71 16.47
CA ILE A 78 2.63 0.69 15.99
C ILE A 78 3.61 1.49 16.85
N LYS A 79 3.69 1.20 18.16
CA LYS A 79 4.61 1.89 19.07
C LYS A 79 6.10 1.56 18.80
N ARG A 80 6.38 0.48 18.07
CA ARG A 80 7.74 -0.06 17.83
C ARG A 80 8.42 0.40 16.53
N THR A 81 7.78 1.26 15.74
CA THR A 81 8.34 1.92 14.55
C THR A 81 8.77 3.35 14.88
#